data_AF-A7IS70-F1
#
_entry.id   AF-A7IS70-F1
#
_cell.length_a   1.000
_cell.length_b   1.000
_cell.length_c   1.000
_cell.angle_alpha   90.00
_cell.angle_beta   90.00
_cell.angle_gamma   90.00
#
_symmetry.space_group_name_H-M   'P 1'
#
loop_
_entity.id
_entity.type
_entity.pdbx_description
1 polymer ?
#
loop_
_entity_poly.entity_id
_entity_poly.type
_entity_poly.pdbx_seq_one_letter_code
_entity_poly.pdbx_strand_id
1 'polypeptide(L)'
;MAAVADYSTVDSDRHLVYLLRQPYRTDKVGCPAGTDCRSRDLHLLNVKGNTMKLFILPVLLSATTALASPIVGTWHCIGTDENIHGDAKVEYLQDGSFRGDAILKIDDDGNILAYRVVGSGKWRFENNALTESQIKYSEVSRQHSPETLAWLEKSEDGRLLESMMYTGLVAQMDKPGKDEVYQVDKTGKLVSEDGTSRDVCTKVK
;
A
#
# COMPACT_ATOMS: atom_id res chain seq x y z
N MET A 1 -17.27 24.20 -26.01
CA MET A 1 -17.65 24.09 -24.58
C MET A 1 -17.01 22.82 -24.05
N ALA A 2 -15.95 22.96 -23.26
CA ALA A 2 -15.24 21.83 -22.68
C ALA A 2 -16.03 21.32 -21.46
N ALA A 3 -16.39 20.05 -21.47
CA ALA A 3 -16.94 19.37 -20.30
C ALA A 3 -15.80 19.14 -19.31
N VAL A 4 -15.76 19.96 -18.26
CA VAL A 4 -14.97 19.71 -17.06
C VAL A 4 -15.59 18.47 -16.41
N ALA A 5 -14.90 17.35 -16.46
CA ALA A 5 -15.33 16.14 -15.78
C ALA A 5 -15.19 16.36 -14.27
N ASP A 6 -16.31 16.18 -13.56
CA ASP A 6 -16.44 16.27 -12.11
C ASP A 6 -15.97 14.93 -11.50
N TYR A 7 -14.76 14.93 -10.93
CA TYR A 7 -14.09 13.73 -10.39
C TYR A 7 -14.38 13.49 -8.90
N SER A 8 -15.55 13.92 -8.42
CA SER A 8 -15.86 13.98 -6.98
C SER A 8 -16.32 12.67 -6.32
N THR A 9 -16.29 11.51 -6.99
CA THR A 9 -16.70 10.23 -6.38
C THR A 9 -15.86 9.02 -6.81
N VAL A 10 -14.53 9.12 -6.80
CA VAL A 10 -13.66 7.94 -6.92
C VAL A 10 -13.38 7.39 -5.52
N ASP A 11 -13.90 6.19 -5.25
CA ASP A 11 -13.67 5.39 -4.05
C ASP A 11 -12.16 5.19 -3.84
N SER A 12 -11.59 6.01 -2.95
CA SER A 12 -10.16 6.33 -2.85
C SER A 12 -9.36 5.26 -2.10
N ASP A 13 -10.01 4.19 -1.66
CA ASP A 13 -9.59 3.55 -0.43
C ASP A 13 -8.83 2.24 -0.60
N ARG A 14 -8.72 1.64 -1.79
CA ARG A 14 -7.88 0.43 -1.97
C ARG A 14 -6.86 0.52 -3.11
N HIS A 15 -6.78 1.70 -3.72
CA HIS A 15 -6.41 1.81 -5.11
C HIS A 15 -5.59 3.08 -5.38
N LEU A 16 -4.30 3.07 -5.03
CA LEU A 16 -3.33 3.77 -5.88
C LEU A 16 -3.19 3.06 -7.26
N VAL A 17 -3.81 1.88 -7.41
CA VAL A 17 -3.80 1.00 -8.60
C VAL A 17 -4.99 1.24 -9.56
N TYR A 18 -6.11 1.86 -9.17
CA TYR A 18 -7.27 2.05 -10.08
C TYR A 18 -7.34 3.41 -10.77
N LEU A 19 -6.45 4.36 -10.44
CA LEU A 19 -6.28 5.57 -11.27
C LEU A 19 -5.49 5.28 -12.56
N LEU A 20 -4.96 4.07 -12.74
CA LEU A 20 -4.11 3.66 -13.87
C LEU A 20 -4.80 2.81 -14.94
N ARG A 21 -6.12 2.58 -14.84
CA ARG A 21 -6.86 1.68 -15.75
C ARG A 21 -7.62 2.35 -16.90
N GLN A 22 -7.15 3.49 -17.39
CA GLN A 22 -7.49 3.92 -18.74
C GLN A 22 -6.21 3.91 -19.57
N PRO A 23 -6.01 2.94 -20.48
CA PRO A 23 -4.94 3.06 -21.45
C PRO A 23 -5.20 4.34 -22.23
N TYR A 24 -4.17 5.17 -22.39
CA TYR A 24 -4.15 6.21 -23.41
C TYR A 24 -4.17 5.48 -24.77
N ARG A 25 -5.34 4.98 -25.20
CA ARG A 25 -5.54 4.42 -26.54
C ARG A 25 -5.83 5.57 -27.49
N THR A 26 -4.80 5.96 -28.21
CA THR A 26 -4.97 6.67 -29.48
C THR A 26 -5.38 5.68 -30.58
N ASP A 27 -6.55 5.03 -30.47
CA ASP A 27 -7.17 4.28 -31.57
C ASP A 27 -8.52 3.64 -31.23
N LYS A 28 -9.40 3.68 -32.23
CA LYS A 28 -10.78 3.21 -32.28
C LYS A 28 -10.90 1.68 -32.08
N VAL A 29 -12.16 1.24 -31.90
CA VAL A 29 -12.71 -0.14 -31.88
C VAL A 29 -12.78 -0.69 -30.44
N GLY A 30 -13.92 -0.96 -29.80
CA GLY A 30 -15.28 -1.33 -30.23
C GLY A 30 -15.61 -2.65 -29.52
N CYS A 31 -16.44 -2.63 -28.47
CA CYS A 31 -16.99 -3.88 -27.91
C CYS A 31 -17.91 -4.50 -28.99
N PRO A 32 -17.66 -5.74 -29.44
CA PRO A 32 -18.52 -6.39 -30.40
C PRO A 32 -19.90 -6.65 -29.78
N ALA A 33 -20.95 -6.33 -30.54
CA ALA A 33 -22.33 -6.57 -30.14
C ALA A 33 -22.57 -8.08 -29.94
N GLY A 34 -23.00 -8.46 -28.73
CA GLY A 34 -23.52 -9.81 -28.47
C GLY A 34 -23.04 -10.53 -27.21
N THR A 35 -22.17 -9.96 -26.38
CA THR A 35 -21.70 -10.58 -25.13
C THR A 35 -22.15 -9.81 -23.88
N ASP A 36 -22.79 -10.53 -22.95
CA ASP A 36 -23.37 -10.02 -21.70
C ASP A 36 -22.25 -9.74 -20.67
N CYS A 37 -21.79 -8.48 -20.58
CA CYS A 37 -20.87 -8.02 -19.55
C CYS A 37 -21.62 -7.78 -18.23
N ARG A 38 -22.04 -8.85 -17.54
CA ARG A 38 -22.59 -8.75 -16.18
C ARG A 38 -21.52 -8.87 -15.11
N SER A 39 -21.54 -7.89 -14.21
CA SER A 39 -20.99 -7.92 -12.86
C SER A 39 -21.26 -9.27 -12.17
N ARG A 40 -20.22 -9.88 -11.60
CA ARG A 40 -20.37 -11.05 -10.72
C ARG A 40 -20.03 -10.64 -9.28
N ASP A 41 -21.03 -10.81 -8.43
CA ASP A 41 -21.07 -10.52 -7.01
C ASP A 41 -20.06 -11.33 -6.19
N LEU A 42 -19.50 -10.69 -5.16
CA LEU A 42 -18.63 -11.24 -4.14
C LEU A 42 -19.47 -11.97 -3.07
N HIS A 43 -19.19 -13.25 -2.80
CA HIS A 43 -19.81 -13.99 -1.69
C HIS A 43 -19.20 -13.60 -0.34
N LEU A 44 -20.02 -13.08 0.57
CA LEU A 44 -19.76 -12.95 2.02
C LEU A 44 -20.10 -14.28 2.72
N LEU A 45 -19.11 -14.91 3.37
CA LEU A 45 -19.33 -16.02 4.29
C LEU A 45 -19.47 -15.51 5.74
N ASN A 46 -20.59 -15.92 6.33
CA ASN A 46 -21.07 -15.65 7.66
C ASN A 46 -20.56 -16.75 8.62
N VAL A 47 -19.94 -16.39 9.75
CA VAL A 47 -19.72 -17.35 10.86
C VAL A 47 -20.30 -16.74 12.13
N LYS A 48 -21.48 -17.24 12.50
CA LYS A 48 -22.17 -16.99 13.77
C LYS A 48 -21.37 -17.57 14.94
N GLY A 49 -21.30 -16.79 16.02
CA GLY A 49 -20.62 -17.12 17.26
C GLY A 49 -21.23 -18.27 18.05
N ASN A 50 -20.38 -18.87 18.86
CA ASN A 50 -20.75 -19.84 19.88
C ASN A 50 -20.16 -19.40 21.23
N THR A 51 -21.00 -19.40 22.25
CA THR A 51 -20.80 -18.93 23.63
C THR A 51 -19.77 -19.80 24.39
N MET A 52 -18.86 -19.21 25.16
CA MET A 52 -18.23 -19.94 26.28
C MET A 52 -17.85 -19.04 27.47
N LYS A 53 -18.08 -19.61 28.67
CA LYS A 53 -18.12 -19.02 30.01
C LYS A 53 -16.76 -18.51 30.52
N LEU A 54 -16.83 -17.40 31.26
CA LEU A 54 -15.77 -16.79 32.06
C LEU A 54 -15.40 -17.71 33.23
N PHE A 55 -14.15 -18.22 33.26
CA PHE A 55 -13.53 -18.78 34.45
C PHE A 55 -12.36 -17.88 34.84
N ILE A 56 -12.52 -17.16 35.96
CA ILE A 56 -11.45 -16.37 36.56
C ILE A 56 -10.71 -17.29 37.56
N LEU A 57 -9.45 -17.58 37.28
CA LEU A 57 -8.49 -18.12 38.25
C LEU A 57 -7.27 -17.18 38.29
N PRO A 58 -6.80 -16.79 39.49
CA PRO A 58 -5.72 -15.82 39.62
C PRO A 58 -4.39 -16.54 39.38
N VAL A 59 -3.75 -16.25 38.24
CA VAL A 59 -2.38 -16.74 37.98
C VAL A 59 -1.40 -15.68 38.45
N LEU A 60 -0.52 -16.14 39.33
CA LEU A 60 0.59 -15.44 39.96
C LEU A 60 1.43 -14.64 38.95
N LEU A 61 1.73 -13.39 39.31
CA LEU A 61 2.67 -12.50 38.63
C LEU A 61 4.10 -13.07 38.75
N SER A 62 4.46 -13.99 37.86
CA SER A 62 5.86 -14.21 37.51
C SER A 62 6.28 -13.06 36.62
N ALA A 63 7.32 -12.33 36.99
CA ALA A 63 7.96 -11.33 36.14
C ALA A 63 8.57 -12.01 34.91
N THR A 64 7.75 -12.26 33.91
CA THR A 64 8.19 -12.61 32.56
C THR A 64 8.79 -11.34 31.97
N THR A 65 10.11 -11.33 31.78
CA THR A 65 10.71 -10.49 30.74
C THR A 65 10.02 -10.89 29.44
N ALA A 66 9.02 -10.12 29.01
CA ALA A 66 8.37 -10.33 27.73
C ALA A 66 9.48 -10.30 26.68
N LEU A 67 9.79 -11.44 26.07
CA LEU A 67 10.73 -11.50 24.97
C LEU A 67 10.23 -10.49 23.93
N ALA A 68 11.09 -9.54 23.57
CA ALA A 68 10.75 -8.56 22.55
C ALA A 68 10.28 -9.31 21.30
N SER A 69 9.12 -8.92 20.77
CA SER A 69 8.51 -9.55 19.59
C SER A 69 9.56 -9.70 18.48
N PRO A 70 9.57 -10.83 17.73
CA PRO A 70 10.52 -11.05 16.64
C PRO A 70 10.42 -9.98 15.54
N ILE A 71 9.33 -9.22 15.50
CA ILE A 71 9.11 -8.12 14.56
C ILE A 71 9.91 -6.86 14.93
N VAL A 72 10.18 -6.61 16.21
CA VAL A 72 10.84 -5.38 16.65
C VAL A 72 12.20 -5.22 15.97
N GLY A 73 12.45 -4.02 15.45
CA GLY A 73 13.65 -3.66 14.71
C GLY A 73 13.35 -3.11 13.32
N THR A 74 14.40 -2.96 12.53
CA THR A 74 14.33 -2.40 11.18
C THR A 74 14.16 -3.50 10.13
N TRP A 75 13.31 -3.23 9.15
CA TRP A 75 13.04 -4.09 8.01
C TRP A 75 13.22 -3.31 6.72
N HIS A 76 13.69 -3.99 5.69
CA HIS A 76 13.76 -3.50 4.32
C HIS A 76 12.72 -4.24 3.50
N CYS A 77 11.74 -3.50 2.98
CA CYS A 77 10.61 -3.99 2.22
C CYS A 77 10.75 -3.57 0.76
N ILE A 78 10.66 -4.53 -0.15
CA ILE A 78 10.56 -4.28 -1.58
C ILE A 78 9.17 -4.67 -2.04
N GLY A 79 8.48 -3.70 -2.64
CA GLY A 79 7.15 -3.86 -3.21
C GLY A 79 7.17 -3.77 -4.72
N THR A 80 6.40 -4.61 -5.39
CA THR A 80 6.27 -4.59 -6.84
C THR A 80 4.80 -4.78 -7.24
N ASP A 81 4.31 -3.91 -8.10
CA ASP A 81 2.98 -4.01 -8.72
C ASP A 81 3.04 -3.41 -10.14
N GLU A 82 2.89 -4.25 -11.16
CA GLU A 82 3.01 -3.86 -12.58
C GLU A 82 4.22 -2.91 -12.84
N ASN A 83 3.97 -1.60 -12.99
CA ASN A 83 4.98 -0.57 -13.26
C ASN A 83 5.41 0.22 -12.01
N ILE A 84 4.97 -0.20 -10.84
CA ILE A 84 5.20 0.45 -9.56
C ILE A 84 6.20 -0.37 -8.75
N HIS A 85 7.22 0.31 -8.24
CA HIS A 85 8.25 -0.28 -7.39
C HIS A 85 8.40 0.52 -6.10
N GLY A 86 8.17 -0.14 -4.98
CA GLY A 86 8.40 0.40 -3.64
C GLY A 86 9.72 -0.10 -3.07
N ASP A 87 10.50 0.80 -2.48
CA ASP A 87 11.64 0.48 -1.63
C ASP A 87 11.45 1.19 -0.30
N ALA A 88 11.16 0.44 0.76
CA ALA A 88 10.80 0.99 2.05
C ALA A 88 11.68 0.45 3.18
N LYS A 89 12.05 1.35 4.09
CA LYS A 89 12.64 1.00 5.38
C LYS A 89 11.61 1.23 6.47
N VAL A 90 11.25 0.16 7.19
CA VAL A 90 10.23 0.20 8.25
C VAL A 90 10.87 -0.16 9.58
N GLU A 91 10.66 0.67 10.59
CA GLU A 91 11.09 0.42 11.97
C GLU A 91 9.88 0.09 12.84
N TYR A 92 9.84 -1.11 13.40
CA TYR A 92 8.82 -1.55 14.36
C TYR A 92 9.36 -1.43 15.78
N LEU A 93 8.67 -0.65 16.61
CA LEU A 93 9.06 -0.33 17.97
C LEU A 93 8.35 -1.22 18.99
N GLN A 94 8.96 -1.42 20.16
CA GLN A 94 8.42 -2.30 21.23
C GLN A 94 7.05 -1.85 21.76
N ASP A 95 6.71 -0.58 21.62
CA ASP A 95 5.43 0.00 22.07
C ASP A 95 4.27 -0.27 21.10
N GLY A 96 4.50 -1.10 20.07
CA GLY A 96 3.51 -1.43 19.05
C GLY A 96 3.31 -0.33 18.02
N SER A 97 4.19 0.68 17.94
CA SER A 97 4.21 1.66 16.85
C SER A 97 5.24 1.32 15.78
N PHE A 98 5.01 1.81 14.56
CA PHE A 98 5.99 1.71 13.49
C PHE A 98 6.16 3.04 12.75
N ARG A 99 7.30 3.17 12.06
CA ARG A 99 7.60 4.27 11.15
C ARG A 99 8.19 3.72 9.86
N GLY A 100 7.70 4.20 8.72
CA GLY A 100 8.16 3.83 7.39
C GLY A 100 8.69 5.04 6.63
N ASP A 101 9.77 4.81 5.88
CA ASP A 101 10.32 5.74 4.89
C ASP A 101 10.47 4.98 3.58
N ALA A 102 9.71 5.37 2.57
CA ALA A 102 9.60 4.65 1.31
C ALA A 102 9.93 5.55 0.12
N ILE A 103 10.60 4.97 -0.88
CA ILE A 103 10.70 5.52 -2.24
C ILE A 103 9.77 4.71 -3.13
N LEU A 104 8.74 5.38 -3.64
CA LEU A 104 7.83 4.86 -4.66
C LEU A 104 8.33 5.30 -6.03
N LYS A 105 8.53 4.35 -6.94
CA LYS A 105 8.88 4.60 -8.33
C LYS A 105 7.76 4.10 -9.24
N ILE A 106 7.42 4.90 -10.24
CA ILE A 106 6.44 4.57 -11.27
C ILE A 106 7.16 4.68 -12.62
N ASP A 107 7.21 3.58 -13.35
CA ASP A 107 7.76 3.51 -14.70
C ASP A 107 6.69 3.82 -15.74
N ASP A 108 6.97 4.81 -16.59
CA ASP A 108 6.18 5.19 -17.75
C ASP A 108 7.05 5.13 -19.01
N ASP A 109 7.07 3.96 -19.65
CA ASP A 109 7.85 3.66 -20.84
C ASP A 109 9.34 4.06 -20.72
N GLY A 110 9.93 3.79 -19.55
CA GLY A 110 11.32 4.09 -19.22
C GLY A 110 11.54 5.46 -18.57
N ASN A 111 10.50 6.30 -18.43
CA ASN A 111 10.55 7.52 -17.63
C ASN A 111 10.10 7.21 -16.21
N ILE A 112 10.94 7.53 -15.21
CA ILE A 112 10.68 7.13 -13.83
C ILE A 112 10.25 8.35 -13.01
N LEU A 113 8.98 8.35 -12.59
CA LEU A 113 8.50 9.23 -11.54
C LEU A 113 8.86 8.63 -10.19
N ALA A 114 9.41 9.42 -9.27
CA ALA A 114 9.89 8.94 -7.98
C ALA A 114 9.42 9.87 -6.87
N TYR A 115 8.87 9.28 -5.81
CA TYR A 115 8.32 9.99 -4.67
C TYR A 115 8.84 9.37 -3.38
N ARG A 116 9.23 10.20 -2.42
CA ARG A 116 9.46 9.78 -1.05
C ARG A 116 8.16 9.94 -0.26
N VAL A 117 7.77 8.89 0.45
CA VAL A 117 6.59 8.84 1.31
C VAL A 117 7.02 8.42 2.71
N VAL A 118 6.63 9.21 3.71
CA VAL A 118 6.89 8.89 5.12
C VAL A 118 5.57 8.58 5.81
N GLY A 119 5.52 7.44 6.48
CA GLY A 119 4.33 6.94 7.15
C GLY A 119 4.60 6.48 8.58
N SER A 120 3.53 6.37 9.36
CA SER A 120 3.57 5.76 10.68
C SER A 120 2.24 5.12 11.03
N GLY A 121 2.25 4.23 12.02
CA GLY A 121 1.03 3.57 12.48
C GLY A 121 1.26 2.70 13.70
N LYS A 122 0.36 1.75 13.88
CA LYS A 122 0.41 0.73 14.93
C LYS A 122 0.56 -0.64 14.31
N TRP A 123 1.29 -1.53 14.99
CA TRP A 123 1.46 -2.90 14.56
C TRP A 123 1.09 -3.89 15.67
N ARG A 124 0.66 -5.08 15.25
CA ARG A 124 0.40 -6.25 16.10
C ARG A 124 0.93 -7.50 15.41
N PHE A 125 1.50 -8.42 16.16
CA PHE A 125 2.00 -9.68 15.63
C PHE A 125 1.37 -10.87 16.34
N GLU A 126 0.57 -11.66 15.61
CA GLU A 126 -0.14 -12.82 16.14
C GLU A 126 -0.28 -13.90 15.07
N ASN A 127 -0.22 -15.17 15.48
CA ASN A 127 -0.40 -16.31 14.57
C ASN A 127 0.50 -16.26 13.32
N ASN A 128 1.76 -15.82 13.49
CA ASN A 128 2.73 -15.60 12.41
C ASN A 128 2.30 -14.57 11.35
N ALA A 129 1.34 -13.70 11.68
CA ALA A 129 0.93 -12.59 10.86
C ALA A 129 1.25 -11.27 11.57
N LEU A 130 1.85 -10.35 10.84
CA LEU A 130 1.99 -8.96 11.21
C LEU A 130 0.83 -8.19 10.62
N THR A 131 0.13 -7.42 11.45
CA THR A 131 -0.89 -6.47 11.01
C THR A 131 -0.42 -5.06 11.32
N GLU A 132 -0.35 -4.22 10.30
CA GLU A 132 -0.21 -2.77 10.43
C GLU A 132 -1.59 -2.13 10.38
N SER A 133 -1.79 -1.06 11.15
CA SER A 133 -3.07 -0.39 11.29
C SER A 133 -2.88 1.08 11.67
N GLN A 134 -3.95 1.87 11.57
CA GLN A 134 -3.91 3.31 11.86
C GLN A 134 -2.81 4.02 11.06
N ILE A 135 -2.57 3.54 9.85
CA ILE A 135 -1.50 4.04 8.98
C ILE A 135 -1.83 5.48 8.60
N LYS A 136 -0.84 6.36 8.72
CA LYS A 136 -0.94 7.77 8.32
C LYS A 136 0.32 8.18 7.62
N TYR A 137 0.16 8.85 6.48
CA TYR A 137 1.26 9.48 5.75
C TYR A 137 1.42 10.92 6.19
N SER A 138 2.64 11.28 6.59
CA SER A 138 2.98 12.61 7.11
C SER A 138 3.81 13.45 6.14
N GLU A 139 4.42 12.82 5.13
CA GLU A 139 5.24 13.51 4.14
C GLU A 139 5.13 12.83 2.78
N VAL A 140 5.00 13.64 1.72
CA VAL A 140 5.16 13.22 0.33
C VAL A 140 6.04 14.26 -0.37
N SER A 141 7.19 13.83 -0.90
CA SER A 141 8.09 14.70 -1.66
C SER A 141 8.53 14.07 -2.98
N ARG A 142 8.73 14.92 -4.00
CA ARG A 142 9.26 14.50 -5.30
C ARG A 142 10.75 14.19 -5.18
N GLN A 143 11.18 13.10 -5.82
CA GLN A 143 12.57 12.63 -5.86
C GLN A 143 12.98 12.30 -7.30
N HIS A 144 12.47 13.03 -8.28
CA HIS A 144 12.76 12.81 -9.70
C HIS A 144 14.25 13.00 -9.99
N SER A 145 14.79 12.15 -10.87
CA SER A 145 16.15 12.30 -11.36
C SER A 145 16.25 13.49 -12.34
N PRO A 146 17.45 14.01 -12.62
CA PRO A 146 17.65 15.05 -13.63
C PRO A 146 17.09 14.66 -15.01
N GLU A 147 17.18 13.39 -15.39
CA GLU A 147 16.65 12.86 -16.65
C GLU A 147 15.12 12.96 -16.69
N THR A 148 14.45 12.54 -15.62
CA THR A 148 12.99 12.66 -15.49
C THR A 148 12.56 14.13 -15.51
N LEU A 149 13.28 15.02 -14.83
CA LEU A 149 12.97 16.46 -14.84
C LEU A 149 13.09 17.04 -16.26
N ALA A 150 14.14 16.68 -17.00
CA ALA A 150 14.34 17.12 -18.38
C ALA A 150 13.25 16.60 -19.34
N TRP A 151 12.70 15.40 -19.06
CA TRP A 151 11.54 14.88 -19.78
C TRP A 151 10.27 15.65 -19.45
N LEU A 152 9.99 15.91 -18.16
CA LEU A 152 8.83 16.67 -17.70
C LEU A 152 8.81 18.10 -18.25
N GLU A 153 9.97 18.74 -18.43
CA GLU A 153 10.04 20.07 -19.08
C GLU A 153 9.51 20.05 -20.52
N LYS A 154 9.70 18.94 -21.24
CA LYS A 154 9.38 18.81 -22.67
C LYS A 154 8.04 18.12 -22.94
N SER A 155 7.54 17.33 -21.99
CA SER A 155 6.35 16.50 -22.14
C SER A 155 5.17 17.08 -21.38
N GLU A 156 4.14 17.55 -22.09
CA GLU A 156 2.88 17.97 -21.47
C GLU A 156 2.16 16.79 -20.79
N ASP A 157 2.08 15.66 -21.49
CA ASP A 157 1.48 14.43 -20.95
C ASP A 157 2.24 13.94 -19.70
N GLY A 158 3.58 14.01 -19.71
CA GLY A 158 4.40 13.64 -18.56
C GLY A 158 4.13 14.53 -17.33
N ARG A 159 3.97 15.84 -17.53
CA ARG A 159 3.59 16.75 -16.43
C ARG A 159 2.18 16.49 -15.93
N LEU A 160 1.25 16.15 -16.81
CA LEU A 160 -0.11 15.81 -16.41
C LEU A 160 -0.09 14.54 -15.54
N LEU A 161 0.62 13.50 -15.98
CA LEU A 161 0.78 12.26 -15.23
C LEU A 161 1.44 12.51 -13.86
N GLU A 162 2.56 13.24 -13.84
CA GLU A 162 3.25 13.61 -12.59
C GLU A 162 2.32 14.35 -11.63
N SER A 163 1.62 15.37 -12.13
CA SER A 163 0.69 16.17 -11.31
C SER A 163 -0.44 15.32 -10.75
N MET A 164 -0.99 14.40 -11.55
CA MET A 164 -2.04 13.47 -11.09
C MET A 164 -1.51 12.54 -9.99
N MET A 165 -0.33 11.97 -10.18
CA MET A 165 0.29 11.06 -9.22
C MET A 165 0.62 11.75 -7.90
N TYR A 166 1.32 12.89 -7.96
CA TYR A 166 1.68 13.63 -6.76
C TYR A 166 0.45 14.12 -6.00
N THR A 167 -0.56 14.64 -6.70
CA THR A 167 -1.81 15.10 -6.06
C THR A 167 -2.55 13.94 -5.41
N GLY A 168 -2.59 12.78 -6.07
CA GLY A 168 -3.18 11.55 -5.51
C GLY A 168 -2.50 11.12 -4.22
N LEU A 169 -1.16 11.11 -4.18
CA LEU A 169 -0.38 10.78 -2.99
C LEU A 169 -0.59 11.79 -1.85
N VAL A 170 -0.52 13.08 -2.15
CA VAL A 170 -0.75 14.15 -1.16
C VAL A 170 -2.18 14.09 -0.61
N ALA A 171 -3.16 13.75 -1.43
CA ALA A 171 -4.55 13.60 -0.97
C ALA A 171 -4.75 12.45 0.01
N GLN A 172 -3.80 11.52 0.15
CA GLN A 172 -3.81 10.46 1.16
C GLN A 172 -3.15 10.87 2.48
N MET A 173 -2.46 12.01 2.52
CA MET A 173 -1.88 12.51 3.77
C MET A 173 -2.97 12.73 4.81
N ASP A 174 -2.65 12.39 6.07
CA ASP A 174 -3.52 12.48 7.24
C ASP A 174 -4.83 11.68 7.20
N LYS A 175 -5.13 10.99 6.08
CA LYS A 175 -6.23 10.02 6.01
C LYS A 175 -5.81 8.70 6.67
N PRO A 176 -6.74 7.99 7.32
CA PRO A 176 -6.46 6.66 7.81
C PRO A 176 -6.26 5.71 6.62
N GLY A 177 -5.04 5.20 6.49
CA GLY A 177 -4.74 4.10 5.58
C GLY A 177 -5.41 2.81 6.03
N LYS A 178 -5.57 1.87 5.10
CA LYS A 178 -6.08 0.54 5.41
C LYS A 178 -5.07 -0.27 6.20
N ASP A 179 -5.59 -1.24 6.93
CA ASP A 179 -4.75 -2.22 7.59
C ASP A 179 -4.03 -3.07 6.54
N GLU A 180 -2.73 -3.26 6.73
CA GLU A 180 -1.89 -4.14 5.92
C GLU A 180 -1.56 -5.40 6.71
N VAL A 181 -1.51 -6.55 6.02
CA VAL A 181 -1.25 -7.84 6.66
C VAL A 181 -0.13 -8.56 5.94
N TYR A 182 0.93 -8.87 6.69
CA TYR A 182 2.06 -9.63 6.20
C TYR A 182 2.12 -10.99 6.90
N GLN A 183 2.37 -12.04 6.13
CA GLN A 183 2.61 -13.39 6.64
C GLN A 183 4.11 -13.63 6.80
N VAL A 184 4.51 -14.25 7.90
CA VAL A 184 5.89 -14.69 8.07
C VAL A 184 6.10 -15.99 7.29
N ASP A 185 7.02 -15.96 6.33
CA ASP A 185 7.38 -17.14 5.57
C ASP A 185 8.34 -18.06 6.35
N LYS A 186 8.63 -19.23 5.79
CA LYS A 186 9.53 -20.23 6.38
C LYS A 186 10.98 -19.73 6.60
N THR A 187 11.37 -18.62 5.95
CA THR A 187 12.69 -18.01 6.06
C THR A 187 12.72 -16.84 7.04
N GLY A 188 11.57 -16.50 7.65
CA GLY A 188 11.43 -15.38 8.57
C GLY A 188 11.21 -14.03 7.88
N LYS A 189 10.92 -14.02 6.57
CA LYS A 189 10.55 -12.80 5.84
C LYS A 189 9.07 -12.50 6.02
N LEU A 190 8.72 -11.23 5.97
CA LEU A 190 7.32 -10.79 5.92
C LEU A 190 6.90 -10.69 4.47
N VAL A 191 5.75 -11.26 4.12
CA VAL A 191 5.25 -11.30 2.74
C VAL A 191 3.78 -10.91 2.72
N SER A 192 3.44 -9.95 1.86
CA SER A 192 2.07 -9.60 1.48
C SER A 192 1.92 -9.78 -0.04
N GLU A 193 0.80 -10.34 -0.50
CA GLU A 193 0.57 -10.60 -1.93
C GLU A 193 -0.93 -10.65 -2.22
N ASP A 194 -1.38 -9.96 -3.26
CA ASP A 194 -2.79 -9.89 -3.65
C ASP A 194 -3.05 -10.11 -5.15
N GLY A 195 -2.23 -10.95 -5.78
CA GLY A 195 -2.41 -11.38 -7.18
C GLY A 195 -1.92 -10.37 -8.23
N THR A 196 -1.83 -9.08 -7.89
CA THR A 196 -1.22 -8.03 -8.73
C THR A 196 0.00 -7.41 -8.05
N SER A 197 -0.04 -7.24 -6.73
CA SER A 197 1.08 -6.71 -5.96
C SER A 197 1.74 -7.78 -5.09
N ARG A 198 3.03 -7.57 -4.80
CA ARG A 198 3.79 -8.38 -3.85
C ARG A 198 4.78 -7.52 -3.10
N ASP A 199 4.72 -7.60 -1.77
CA ASP A 199 5.68 -6.99 -0.86
C ASP A 199 6.47 -8.07 -0.13
N VAL A 200 7.79 -7.90 -0.07
CA VAL A 200 8.69 -8.79 0.68
C VAL A 200 9.59 -7.96 1.57
N CYS A 201 9.47 -8.13 2.88
CA CYS A 201 10.35 -7.50 3.86
C CYS A 201 11.36 -8.47 4.46
N THR A 202 12.61 -8.03 4.51
CA THR A 202 13.71 -8.74 5.16
C THR A 202 14.21 -7.91 6.35
N LYS A 203 14.39 -8.56 7.49
CA LYS A 203 14.91 -7.91 8.69
C LYS A 203 16.36 -7.47 8.47
N VAL A 204 16.65 -6.22 8.78
CA VAL A 204 18.02 -5.68 8.77
C VAL A 204 18.74 -6.19 10.01
N LYS A 205 19.96 -6.72 9.83
CA LYS A 205 20.78 -7.25 10.92
C LYS A 205 21.41 -6.16 11.77
#